data_AF-A0A973XG38-F1
#
_entry.id   AF-A0A973XG38-F1
#
_cell.length_a   1.000
_cell.length_b   1.000
_cell.length_c   1.000
_cell.angle_alpha   90.00
_cell.angle_beta   90.00
_cell.angle_gamma   90.00
#
_symmetry.space_group_name_H-M   'P 1'
#
loop_
_entity.id
_entity.type
_entity.pdbx_description
1 polymer ?
#
loop_
_entity_poly.entity_id
_entity_poly.type
_entity_poly.pdbx_seq_one_letter_code
_entity_poly.pdbx_strand_id
1 'polypeptide(L)'
;MTATLTSAAASLDRGPWSFRNRLLNGAGWHNQRVVSGTVTLAAGVYGHDRWKAGAGGCTYTFATSGADTVFTITAGTLLQVIENINIEGGTYTASWVGTATARIYQGAASGSYAASGFTVTGLAAKTATAIEFSTGTMSLAQVEPGSFVTPFERRFVPFELSLCQRYFEIDGGYNPDKAMYEAYGISGNNYNAFVRYLAPKRAVPTLTITNVAAGGFNTAIDYQESGIEGFRVRHTATSTGTIYYIDSWKAEAEL
;
A
#
# COMPACT_ATOMS: atom_id res chain seq x y z
N MET A 1 -8.92 56.17 -18.78
CA MET A 1 -9.20 54.86 -19.39
C MET A 1 -9.01 53.82 -18.30
N THR A 2 -10.08 53.51 -17.58
CA THR A 2 -10.04 52.60 -16.43
C THR A 2 -10.11 51.18 -16.98
N ALA A 3 -9.00 50.44 -16.90
CA ALA A 3 -8.97 49.05 -17.36
C ALA A 3 -9.78 48.21 -16.37
N THR A 4 -11.00 47.85 -16.76
CA THR A 4 -11.79 46.82 -16.08
C THR A 4 -11.08 45.49 -16.33
N LEU A 5 -10.36 44.97 -15.33
CA LEU A 5 -9.91 43.58 -15.35
C LEU A 5 -11.17 42.71 -15.27
N THR A 6 -11.62 42.19 -16.41
CA THR A 6 -12.53 41.05 -16.44
C THR A 6 -11.74 39.85 -15.91
N SER A 7 -11.89 39.56 -14.62
CA SER A 7 -11.23 38.42 -14.00
C SER A 7 -11.84 37.13 -14.55
N ALA A 8 -11.25 36.61 -15.64
CA ALA A 8 -11.35 35.20 -16.02
C ALA A 8 -10.67 34.26 -14.99
N ALA A 9 -10.37 34.75 -13.78
CA ALA A 9 -9.82 34.01 -12.66
C ALA A 9 -10.90 33.26 -11.85
N ALA A 10 -12.15 33.19 -12.32
CA ALA A 10 -13.21 32.39 -11.69
C ALA A 10 -13.05 30.86 -11.90
N SER A 11 -11.91 30.37 -12.39
CA SER A 11 -11.65 28.93 -12.53
C SER A 11 -10.39 28.43 -11.82
N LEU A 12 -9.75 29.23 -10.95
CA LEU A 12 -8.52 28.81 -10.24
C LEU A 12 -8.77 28.17 -8.86
N ASP A 13 -10.02 28.01 -8.43
CA ASP A 13 -10.37 27.27 -7.20
C ASP A 13 -10.32 25.74 -7.45
N ARG A 14 -9.20 25.25 -8.00
CA ARG A 14 -9.04 23.90 -8.58
C ARG A 14 -8.49 22.85 -7.60
N GLY A 15 -8.62 23.08 -6.29
CA GLY A 15 -7.99 22.21 -5.30
C GLY A 15 -6.45 22.37 -5.26
N PRO A 16 -5.78 21.56 -4.44
CA PRO A 16 -4.35 21.73 -4.17
C PRO A 16 -3.50 21.46 -5.42
N TRP A 17 -2.41 22.22 -5.60
CA TRP A 17 -1.53 22.09 -6.77
C TRP A 17 -0.65 20.82 -6.75
N SER A 18 -0.55 20.18 -5.60
CA SER A 18 0.12 18.91 -5.36
C SER A 18 -0.60 18.14 -4.25
N PHE A 19 -0.26 16.87 -4.11
CA PHE A 19 -0.93 15.91 -3.24
C PHE A 19 -2.45 15.95 -3.45
N ARG A 20 -2.90 15.90 -4.70
CA ARG A 20 -4.32 15.76 -5.11
C ARG A 20 -4.75 14.31 -5.08
N ASN A 21 -3.91 13.41 -5.59
CA ASN A 21 -4.25 12.00 -5.67
C ASN A 21 -4.22 11.37 -4.27
N ARG A 22 -5.41 10.96 -3.82
CA ARG A 22 -5.62 10.26 -2.56
C ARG A 22 -5.27 8.77 -2.63
N LEU A 23 -5.15 8.24 -3.84
CA LEU A 23 -4.68 6.87 -4.05
C LEU A 23 -3.16 6.78 -3.90
N LEU A 24 -2.72 5.65 -3.38
CA LEU A 24 -1.35 5.20 -3.36
C LEU A 24 -1.17 4.12 -4.43
N ASN A 25 0.02 4.06 -5.00
CA ASN A 25 0.41 3.18 -6.09
C ASN A 25 -0.58 3.19 -7.27
N GLY A 26 -1.12 4.36 -7.62
CA GLY A 26 -2.11 4.53 -8.69
C GLY A 26 -1.57 4.16 -10.08
N ALA A 27 -0.25 4.24 -10.27
CA ALA A 27 0.46 3.82 -11.48
C ALA A 27 0.97 2.36 -11.41
N GLY A 28 0.80 1.67 -10.28
CA GLY A 28 1.19 0.27 -10.09
C GLY A 28 2.69 0.00 -10.14
N TRP A 29 3.54 0.96 -9.76
CA TRP A 29 5.01 0.80 -9.75
C TRP A 29 5.51 -0.14 -8.66
N HIS A 30 4.82 -0.18 -7.51
CA HIS A 30 5.28 -0.93 -6.35
C HIS A 30 4.57 -2.28 -6.24
N ASN A 31 5.38 -3.32 -6.08
CA ASN A 31 4.97 -4.70 -5.86
C ASN A 31 5.92 -5.36 -4.87
N GLN A 32 5.98 -4.84 -3.65
CA GLN A 32 6.80 -5.38 -2.56
C GLN A 32 6.41 -6.82 -2.23
N ARG A 33 5.16 -7.24 -2.51
CA ARG A 33 4.70 -8.63 -2.35
C ARG A 33 5.20 -9.58 -3.42
N VAL A 34 5.84 -9.07 -4.47
CA VAL A 34 6.39 -9.86 -5.58
C VAL A 34 5.33 -10.77 -6.22
N VAL A 35 4.07 -10.31 -6.31
CA VAL A 35 3.05 -11.08 -7.05
C VAL A 35 3.43 -11.12 -8.53
N SER A 36 3.15 -12.22 -9.23
CA SER A 36 3.57 -12.40 -10.61
C SER A 36 2.56 -13.21 -11.43
N GLY A 37 2.63 -13.09 -12.76
CA GLY A 37 1.75 -13.80 -13.68
C GLY A 37 0.28 -13.46 -13.49
N THR A 38 -0.56 -14.50 -13.39
CA THR A 38 -1.97 -14.35 -13.02
C THR A 38 -2.10 -14.32 -11.50
N VAL A 39 -2.60 -13.22 -10.98
CA VAL A 39 -2.82 -13.01 -9.54
C VAL A 39 -4.26 -13.33 -9.21
N THR A 40 -4.48 -14.34 -8.36
CA THR A 40 -5.82 -14.70 -7.84
C THR A 40 -5.85 -14.46 -6.34
N LEU A 41 -6.72 -13.55 -5.92
CA LEU A 41 -6.85 -13.07 -4.54
C LEU A 41 -8.20 -13.49 -3.97
N ALA A 42 -8.19 -14.06 -2.77
CA ALA A 42 -9.40 -14.22 -1.98
C ALA A 42 -9.94 -12.85 -1.52
N ALA A 43 -11.18 -12.81 -1.04
CA ALA A 43 -11.83 -11.58 -0.61
C ALA A 43 -10.98 -10.82 0.43
N GLY A 44 -10.74 -9.53 0.20
CA GLY A 44 -9.97 -8.66 1.09
C GLY A 44 -8.45 -8.86 1.07
N VAL A 45 -7.91 -9.83 0.34
CA VAL A 45 -6.46 -10.08 0.26
C VAL A 45 -5.79 -9.05 -0.63
N TYR A 46 -4.62 -8.56 -0.21
CA TYR A 46 -3.79 -7.61 -0.94
C TYR A 46 -2.86 -8.28 -1.96
N GLY A 47 -2.70 -7.65 -3.11
CA GLY A 47 -1.76 -8.03 -4.17
C GLY A 47 -0.66 -6.97 -4.34
N HIS A 48 -0.68 -6.23 -5.46
CA HIS A 48 0.17 -5.03 -5.58
C HIS A 48 -0.06 -4.09 -4.40
N ASP A 49 0.97 -3.32 -4.02
CA ASP A 49 0.92 -2.44 -2.86
C ASP A 49 -0.35 -1.59 -2.87
N ARG A 50 -1.10 -1.66 -1.77
CA ARG A 50 -2.36 -0.93 -1.50
C ARG A 50 -3.59 -1.38 -2.28
N TRP A 51 -3.45 -2.32 -3.21
CA TRP A 51 -4.56 -2.88 -3.98
C TRP A 51 -5.00 -4.23 -3.41
N LYS A 52 -6.28 -4.35 -3.06
CA LYS A 52 -6.88 -5.60 -2.55
C LYS A 52 -8.08 -6.04 -3.36
N ALA A 53 -8.40 -7.32 -3.26
CA ALA A 53 -9.64 -7.86 -3.80
C ALA A 53 -10.87 -7.36 -3.04
N GLY A 54 -11.96 -7.13 -3.77
CA GLY A 54 -13.27 -6.89 -3.17
C GLY A 54 -13.90 -8.15 -2.58
N ALA A 55 -15.17 -8.04 -2.19
CA ALA A 55 -15.87 -9.07 -1.42
C ALA A 55 -15.99 -10.43 -2.13
N GLY A 56 -15.94 -10.45 -3.46
CA GLY A 56 -15.98 -11.68 -4.27
C GLY A 56 -14.60 -12.25 -4.64
N GLY A 57 -13.51 -11.68 -4.12
CA GLY A 57 -12.17 -11.97 -4.63
C GLY A 57 -11.83 -11.16 -5.89
N CYS A 58 -10.65 -11.41 -6.44
CA CYS A 58 -10.18 -10.77 -7.66
C CYS A 58 -9.23 -11.69 -8.42
N THR A 59 -9.33 -11.70 -9.75
CA THR A 59 -8.28 -12.23 -10.62
C THR A 59 -7.85 -11.15 -11.59
N TYR A 60 -6.55 -10.91 -11.66
CA TYR A 60 -5.98 -9.94 -12.60
C TYR A 60 -4.60 -10.38 -13.10
N THR A 61 -4.22 -9.88 -14.26
CA THR A 61 -2.84 -9.85 -14.74
C THR A 61 -2.35 -8.41 -14.79
N PHE A 62 -1.05 -8.22 -14.97
CA PHE A 62 -0.47 -6.90 -15.09
C PHE A 62 0.70 -6.91 -16.08
N ALA A 63 0.88 -5.81 -16.78
CA ALA A 63 1.96 -5.63 -17.73
C ALA A 63 2.46 -4.18 -17.70
N THR A 64 3.77 -4.00 -17.83
CA THR A 64 4.36 -2.68 -17.99
C THR A 64 4.03 -2.12 -19.37
N SER A 65 3.53 -0.89 -19.40
CA SER A 65 3.28 -0.11 -20.62
C SER A 65 3.99 1.23 -20.48
N GLY A 66 5.17 1.35 -21.09
CA GLY A 66 6.03 2.51 -20.88
C GLY A 66 6.53 2.58 -19.44
N ALA A 67 6.23 3.68 -18.75
CA ALA A 67 6.64 3.88 -17.35
C ALA A 67 5.63 3.31 -16.35
N ASP A 68 4.45 2.86 -16.77
CA ASP A 68 3.33 2.57 -15.89
C ASP A 68 2.91 1.10 -15.97
N THR A 69 2.25 0.60 -14.93
CA THR A 69 1.69 -0.76 -14.90
C THR A 69 0.22 -0.71 -15.25
N VAL A 70 -0.20 -1.54 -16.21
CA VAL A 70 -1.60 -1.75 -16.58
C VAL A 70 -2.10 -3.03 -15.93
N PHE A 71 -3.10 -2.90 -15.05
CA PHE A 71 -3.84 -4.02 -14.52
C PHE A 71 -4.92 -4.45 -15.53
N THR A 72 -5.08 -5.75 -15.72
CA THR A 72 -6.18 -6.35 -16.48
C THR A 72 -6.97 -7.26 -15.54
N ILE A 73 -8.10 -6.75 -15.04
CA ILE A 73 -8.99 -7.46 -14.12
C ILE A 73 -9.90 -8.36 -14.95
N THR A 74 -9.79 -9.67 -14.76
CA THR A 74 -10.53 -10.68 -15.52
C THR A 74 -11.70 -11.28 -14.74
N ALA A 75 -11.67 -11.23 -13.41
CA ALA A 75 -12.77 -11.66 -12.55
C ALA A 75 -12.77 -10.90 -11.22
N GLY A 76 -13.95 -10.73 -10.62
CA GLY A 76 -14.10 -10.03 -9.34
C GLY A 76 -13.81 -8.54 -9.45
N THR A 77 -13.31 -7.95 -8.36
CA THR A 77 -13.04 -6.50 -8.27
C THR A 77 -11.71 -6.22 -7.59
N LEU A 78 -10.99 -5.21 -8.07
CA LEU A 78 -9.77 -4.70 -7.42
C LEU A 78 -10.05 -3.32 -6.84
N LEU A 79 -9.68 -3.09 -5.58
CA LEU A 79 -10.01 -1.86 -4.89
C LEU A 79 -8.87 -1.34 -4.05
N GLN A 80 -8.93 -0.05 -3.74
CA GLN A 80 -8.07 0.59 -2.78
C GLN A 80 -8.90 1.38 -1.78
N VAL A 81 -8.54 1.27 -0.50
CA VAL A 81 -9.15 2.05 0.60
C VAL A 81 -8.25 3.22 0.92
N ILE A 82 -8.78 4.43 0.72
CA ILE A 82 -8.17 5.70 1.13
C ILE A 82 -8.35 5.85 2.64
N GLU A 83 -7.24 6.18 3.31
CA GLU A 83 -7.26 6.47 4.74
C GLU A 83 -8.21 7.64 5.07
N ASN A 84 -8.98 7.46 6.13
CA ASN A 84 -9.98 8.42 6.57
C ASN A 84 -9.41 9.85 6.75
N ILE A 85 -8.21 10.01 7.32
CA ILE A 85 -7.60 11.32 7.56
C ILE A 85 -7.27 12.08 6.26
N ASN A 86 -7.17 11.37 5.14
CA ASN A 86 -6.92 11.95 3.83
C ASN A 86 -8.22 12.35 3.10
N ILE A 87 -9.38 12.23 3.75
CA ILE A 87 -10.66 12.65 3.21
C ILE A 87 -11.12 13.91 3.93
N GLU A 88 -11.04 15.03 3.23
CA GLU A 88 -11.51 16.36 3.65
C GLU A 88 -13.05 16.46 3.65
N GLY A 89 -13.70 15.55 2.95
CA GLY A 89 -15.15 15.56 2.71
C GLY A 89 -15.53 16.44 1.51
N GLY A 90 -16.79 16.33 1.10
CA GLY A 90 -17.33 17.06 -0.05
C GLY A 90 -17.28 16.25 -1.35
N THR A 91 -16.87 16.92 -2.43
CA THR A 91 -16.91 16.37 -3.79
C THR A 91 -15.54 15.84 -4.20
N TYR A 92 -15.50 14.66 -4.80
CA TYR A 92 -14.29 14.04 -5.36
C TYR A 92 -14.53 13.56 -6.78
N THR A 93 -13.49 13.61 -7.60
CA THR A 93 -13.47 13.07 -8.95
C THR A 93 -12.54 11.87 -9.04
N ALA A 94 -12.95 10.84 -9.77
CA ALA A 94 -12.13 9.67 -10.06
C ALA A 94 -11.76 9.60 -11.54
N SER A 95 -10.52 9.28 -11.84
CA SER A 95 -10.03 9.10 -13.20
C SER A 95 -8.96 8.02 -13.27
N TRP A 96 -8.87 7.37 -14.43
CA TRP A 96 -7.88 6.34 -14.79
C TRP A 96 -7.83 6.21 -16.32
N VAL A 97 -6.84 5.48 -16.81
CA VAL A 97 -6.75 5.04 -18.22
C VAL A 97 -7.13 3.56 -18.28
N GLY A 98 -8.08 3.21 -19.14
CA GLY A 98 -8.48 1.81 -19.38
C GLY A 98 -9.99 1.62 -19.49
N THR A 99 -10.42 0.37 -19.60
CA THR A 99 -11.81 -0.02 -19.86
C THR A 99 -12.60 -0.43 -18.62
N ALA A 100 -11.92 -0.65 -17.49
CA ALA A 100 -12.62 -0.95 -16.24
C ALA A 100 -13.57 0.20 -15.88
N THR A 101 -14.69 -0.15 -15.26
CA THR A 101 -15.56 0.83 -14.59
C THR A 101 -15.25 0.82 -13.09
N ALA A 102 -15.53 1.91 -12.39
CA ALA A 102 -15.30 1.98 -10.95
C ALA A 102 -16.48 2.61 -10.21
N ARG A 103 -16.53 2.40 -8.90
CA ARG A 103 -17.43 3.08 -7.97
C ARG A 103 -16.65 3.58 -6.76
N ILE A 104 -17.16 4.64 -6.13
CA ILE A 104 -16.62 5.16 -4.87
C ILE A 104 -17.71 5.10 -3.80
N TYR A 105 -17.32 4.67 -2.59
CA TYR A 105 -18.23 4.59 -1.45
C TYR A 105 -17.50 4.75 -0.10
N GLN A 106 -18.29 5.04 0.94
CA GLN A 106 -17.87 5.02 2.34
C GLN A 106 -18.68 3.95 3.08
N GLY A 107 -18.02 3.14 3.91
CA GLY A 107 -18.64 2.01 4.59
C GLY A 107 -18.84 0.81 3.66
N ALA A 108 -20.06 0.26 3.61
CA ALA A 108 -20.37 -0.90 2.78
C ALA A 108 -20.39 -0.56 1.29
N ALA A 109 -19.98 -1.52 0.47
CA ALA A 109 -19.93 -1.36 -0.98
C ALA A 109 -21.30 -0.99 -1.55
N SER A 110 -21.36 0.15 -2.22
CA SER A 110 -22.60 0.78 -2.68
C SER A 110 -22.33 1.66 -3.90
N GLY A 111 -23.41 2.16 -4.52
CA GLY A 111 -23.34 2.97 -5.73
C GLY A 111 -23.13 2.16 -7.00
N SER A 112 -23.39 2.81 -8.13
CA SER A 112 -23.25 2.25 -9.47
C SER A 112 -21.82 2.39 -9.97
N TYR A 113 -21.37 1.42 -10.75
CA TYR A 113 -20.13 1.54 -11.50
C TYR A 113 -20.29 2.56 -12.63
N ALA A 114 -19.24 3.35 -12.87
CA ALA A 114 -19.18 4.37 -13.90
C ALA A 114 -17.84 4.32 -14.63
N ALA A 115 -17.80 4.85 -15.86
CA ALA A 115 -16.56 5.01 -16.60
C ALA A 115 -15.67 6.12 -15.99
N SER A 116 -14.41 6.15 -16.39
CA SER A 116 -13.40 7.12 -15.93
C SER A 116 -13.89 8.57 -16.09
N GLY A 117 -13.56 9.41 -15.11
CA GLY A 117 -13.89 10.84 -15.10
C GLY A 117 -15.22 11.20 -14.42
N PHE A 118 -15.74 10.33 -13.57
CA PHE A 118 -16.97 10.59 -12.82
C PHE A 118 -16.71 11.29 -11.47
N THR A 119 -17.74 11.96 -10.96
CA THR A 119 -17.72 12.69 -9.69
C THR A 119 -18.62 12.01 -8.66
N VAL A 120 -18.20 12.03 -7.39
CA VAL A 120 -19.05 11.72 -6.23
C VAL A 120 -19.13 12.93 -5.33
N THR A 121 -20.33 13.19 -4.80
CA THR A 121 -20.60 14.33 -3.92
C THR A 121 -20.95 13.84 -2.52
N GLY A 122 -20.79 14.71 -1.52
CA GLY A 122 -21.25 14.43 -0.16
C GLY A 122 -20.46 13.36 0.59
N LEU A 123 -19.20 13.10 0.22
CA LEU A 123 -18.34 12.26 1.05
C LEU A 123 -18.14 12.91 2.42
N ALA A 124 -18.29 12.14 3.49
CA ALA A 124 -18.04 12.62 4.83
C ALA A 124 -16.53 12.78 5.07
N ALA A 125 -16.13 13.88 5.72
CA ALA A 125 -14.76 14.08 6.16
C ALA A 125 -14.35 12.99 7.16
N LYS A 126 -13.05 12.71 7.26
CA LYS A 126 -12.48 11.76 8.24
C LYS A 126 -13.14 10.38 8.20
N THR A 127 -13.59 9.95 7.02
CA THR A 127 -14.23 8.65 6.80
C THR A 127 -13.49 7.90 5.70
N ALA A 128 -13.17 6.62 5.93
CA ALA A 128 -12.45 5.81 4.96
C ALA A 128 -13.29 5.65 3.69
N THR A 129 -12.66 5.89 2.54
CA THR A 129 -13.32 5.90 1.23
C THR A 129 -12.67 4.86 0.35
N ALA A 130 -13.45 3.98 -0.25
CA ALA A 130 -12.95 2.99 -1.20
C ALA A 130 -13.22 3.44 -2.63
N ILE A 131 -12.26 3.19 -3.52
CA ILE A 131 -12.51 3.09 -4.96
C ILE A 131 -12.40 1.62 -5.36
N GLU A 132 -13.40 1.10 -6.04
CA GLU A 132 -13.48 -0.31 -6.45
C GLU A 132 -13.71 -0.41 -7.96
N PHE A 133 -12.84 -1.16 -8.63
CA PHE A 133 -12.83 -1.37 -10.07
C PHE A 133 -13.43 -2.73 -10.43
N SER A 134 -14.27 -2.74 -11.46
CA SER A 134 -14.80 -3.96 -12.10
C SER A 134 -13.77 -4.62 -13.02
N THR A 135 -14.18 -5.68 -13.70
CA THR A 135 -13.44 -6.24 -14.83
C THR A 135 -13.13 -5.19 -15.90
N GLY A 136 -11.98 -5.34 -16.56
CA GLY A 136 -11.46 -4.40 -17.56
C GLY A 136 -10.01 -4.04 -17.28
N THR A 137 -9.48 -3.05 -18.02
CA THR A 137 -8.12 -2.55 -17.79
C THR A 137 -8.11 -1.28 -16.96
N MET A 138 -7.07 -1.08 -16.16
CA MET A 138 -6.82 0.19 -15.48
C MET A 138 -5.33 0.47 -15.28
N SER A 139 -4.94 1.73 -15.46
CA SER A 139 -3.67 2.31 -15.04
C SER A 139 -3.89 3.78 -14.68
N LEU A 140 -2.91 4.41 -14.03
CA LEU A 140 -2.94 5.83 -13.67
C LEU A 140 -4.20 6.21 -12.87
N ALA A 141 -4.59 5.37 -11.91
CA ALA A 141 -5.77 5.60 -11.10
C ALA A 141 -5.58 6.78 -10.14
N GLN A 142 -6.55 7.68 -10.12
CA GLN A 142 -6.57 8.88 -9.30
C GLN A 142 -7.95 9.12 -8.70
N VAL A 143 -7.95 9.51 -7.43
CA VAL A 143 -9.11 10.10 -6.74
C VAL A 143 -8.67 11.41 -6.14
N GLU A 144 -9.32 12.50 -6.51
CA GLU A 144 -8.92 13.85 -6.13
C GLU A 144 -10.11 14.70 -5.69
N PRO A 145 -9.91 15.65 -4.74
CA PRO A 145 -10.97 16.55 -4.31
C PRO A 145 -11.34 17.51 -5.45
N GLY A 146 -12.63 17.81 -5.55
CA GLY A 146 -13.22 18.70 -6.55
C GLY A 146 -14.00 17.97 -7.64
N SER A 147 -14.58 18.75 -8.55
CA SER A 147 -15.53 18.29 -9.57
C SER A 147 -14.91 18.10 -10.96
N PHE A 148 -13.59 18.22 -11.07
CA PHE A 148 -12.89 18.22 -12.35
C PHE A 148 -11.77 17.18 -12.35
N VAL A 149 -11.64 16.47 -13.46
CA VAL A 149 -10.50 15.59 -13.71
C VAL A 149 -9.28 16.45 -14.01
N THR A 150 -8.20 16.24 -13.26
CA THR A 150 -6.87 16.77 -13.59
C THR A 150 -6.00 15.67 -14.21
N PRO A 151 -4.89 16.02 -14.91
CA PRO A 151 -3.90 15.04 -15.30
C PRO A 151 -3.40 14.23 -14.10
N PHE A 152 -3.07 12.96 -14.34
CA PHE A 152 -2.56 12.07 -13.29
C PHE A 152 -1.37 12.70 -12.55
N GLU A 153 -1.48 12.78 -11.23
CA GLU A 153 -0.42 13.28 -10.37
C GLU A 153 0.67 12.23 -10.20
N ARG A 154 1.78 12.44 -10.92
CA ARG A 154 2.99 11.65 -10.73
C ARG A 154 3.72 12.10 -9.48
N ARG A 155 3.98 11.15 -8.58
CA ARG A 155 4.89 11.33 -7.44
C ARG A 155 6.25 10.73 -7.78
N PHE A 156 7.28 11.20 -7.10
CA PHE A 156 8.62 10.63 -7.26
C PHE A 156 8.63 9.18 -6.72
N VAL A 157 9.27 8.25 -7.44
CA VAL A 157 9.16 6.81 -7.14
C VAL A 157 9.54 6.44 -5.69
N PRO A 158 10.66 6.94 -5.12
CA PRO A 158 10.98 6.72 -3.70
C PRO A 158 9.95 7.29 -2.72
N PHE A 159 9.30 8.40 -3.07
CA PHE A 159 8.25 8.99 -2.23
C PHE A 159 6.97 8.13 -2.28
N GLU A 160 6.61 7.64 -3.46
CA GLU A 160 5.51 6.68 -3.59
C GLU A 160 5.78 5.40 -2.78
N LEU A 161 7.02 4.91 -2.79
CA LEU A 161 7.44 3.73 -2.05
C LEU A 161 7.30 3.96 -0.54
N SER A 162 7.78 5.09 -0.01
CA SER A 162 7.70 5.38 1.41
C SER A 162 6.24 5.50 1.90
N LEU A 163 5.33 6.00 1.05
CA LEU A 163 3.90 5.98 1.34
C LEU A 163 3.33 4.56 1.38
N CYS A 164 3.74 3.68 0.46
CA CYS A 164 3.33 2.27 0.45
C CYS A 164 3.90 1.50 1.66
N GLN A 165 5.14 1.81 2.05
CA GLN A 165 5.83 1.21 3.20
C GLN A 165 5.16 1.51 4.54
N ARG A 166 4.31 2.54 4.64
CA ARG A 166 3.46 2.74 5.83
C ARG A 166 2.46 1.61 6.04
N TYR A 167 2.13 0.83 5.00
CA TYR A 167 1.08 -0.20 5.03
C TYR A 167 1.61 -1.62 4.86
N PHE A 168 2.70 -1.80 4.13
CA PHE A 168 3.31 -3.11 3.95
C PHE A 168 4.83 -2.97 3.74
N GLU A 169 5.60 -3.84 4.37
CA GLU A 169 7.04 -3.99 4.10
C GLU A 169 7.44 -5.43 4.37
N ILE A 170 8.41 -5.91 3.59
CA ILE A 170 9.01 -7.23 3.71
C ILE A 170 10.52 -7.05 3.65
N ASP A 171 11.26 -7.99 4.23
CA ASP A 171 12.71 -8.02 4.02
C ASP A 171 13.03 -8.05 2.52
N GLY A 172 14.11 -7.35 2.12
CA GLY A 172 14.55 -7.25 0.72
C GLY A 172 15.09 -8.56 0.13
N GLY A 173 14.95 -9.70 0.81
CA GLY A 173 15.46 -11.00 0.39
C GLY A 173 16.97 -11.18 0.49
N TYR A 174 17.76 -10.09 0.57
CA TYR A 174 19.20 -10.09 0.72
C TYR A 174 19.65 -9.80 2.16
N ASN A 175 20.84 -10.23 2.54
CA ASN A 175 21.45 -9.89 3.84
C ASN A 175 22.22 -8.57 3.66
N PRO A 176 21.90 -7.45 4.34
CA PRO A 176 21.42 -7.33 5.71
C PRO A 176 19.93 -6.96 5.91
N ASP A 177 19.08 -7.07 4.89
CA ASP A 177 17.65 -6.66 5.00
C ASP A 177 16.83 -7.61 5.90
N LYS A 178 17.39 -8.77 6.24
CA LYS A 178 16.86 -9.76 7.17
C LYS A 178 17.13 -9.37 8.62
N ALA A 179 16.33 -9.90 9.55
CA ALA A 179 16.66 -9.78 10.97
C ALA A 179 17.81 -10.75 11.28
N MET A 180 19.02 -10.22 11.46
CA MET A 180 20.22 -11.02 11.69
C MET A 180 20.89 -10.64 13.01
N TYR A 181 21.44 -11.64 13.69
CA TYR A 181 22.30 -11.47 14.86
C TYR A 181 23.46 -12.47 14.80
N GLU A 182 24.66 -12.01 15.12
CA GLU A 182 25.86 -12.85 15.28
C GLU A 182 26.65 -12.35 16.50
N ALA A 183 27.09 -13.28 17.37
CA ALA A 183 27.86 -12.96 18.55
C ALA A 183 28.61 -14.18 19.12
N TYR A 184 29.37 -13.96 20.19
CA TYR A 184 29.78 -15.03 21.09
C TYR A 184 28.68 -15.29 22.14
N GLY A 185 28.07 -16.46 22.02
CA GLY A 185 26.97 -16.96 22.82
C GLY A 185 27.36 -17.67 24.10
N ILE A 186 26.48 -17.62 25.09
CA ILE A 186 26.49 -18.51 26.25
C ILE A 186 25.19 -19.31 26.23
N SER A 187 25.29 -20.64 26.28
CA SER A 187 24.13 -21.53 26.26
C SER A 187 23.11 -21.16 27.35
N GLY A 188 21.83 -21.12 26.99
CA GLY A 188 20.71 -20.77 27.87
C GLY A 188 20.41 -19.26 27.95
N ASN A 189 21.29 -18.39 27.45
CA ASN A 189 21.03 -16.96 27.41
C ASN A 189 20.15 -16.57 26.22
N ASN A 190 19.42 -15.47 26.38
CA ASN A 190 18.55 -14.91 25.35
C ASN A 190 19.22 -13.74 24.65
N TYR A 191 19.08 -13.68 23.32
CA TYR A 191 19.65 -12.62 22.50
C TYR A 191 18.58 -12.03 21.58
N ASN A 192 18.61 -10.72 21.41
CA ASN A 192 17.57 -9.97 20.70
C ASN A 192 18.17 -9.22 19.50
N ALA A 193 17.45 -9.19 18.39
CA ALA A 193 17.67 -8.25 17.31
C ALA A 193 16.51 -7.27 17.23
N PHE A 194 16.82 -6.03 16.89
CA PHE A 194 15.84 -4.98 16.65
C PHE A 194 15.94 -4.53 15.20
N VAL A 195 14.82 -4.57 14.49
CA VAL A 195 14.72 -4.13 13.09
C VAL A 195 13.80 -2.93 13.04
N ARG A 196 14.28 -1.82 12.47
CA ARG A 196 13.48 -0.64 12.17
C ARG A 196 12.86 -0.77 10.80
N TYR A 197 11.61 -0.33 10.68
CA TYR A 197 10.98 -0.20 9.37
C TYR A 197 11.54 1.02 8.63
N LEU A 198 11.53 0.97 7.30
CA LEU A 198 11.93 2.09 6.45
C LEU A 198 10.98 3.30 6.58
N ALA A 199 9.70 3.04 6.87
CA ALA A 199 8.71 4.04 7.24
C ALA A 199 7.89 3.59 8.46
N PRO A 200 7.57 4.50 9.40
CA PRO A 200 6.64 4.18 10.48
C PRO A 200 5.31 3.66 9.92
N LYS A 201 4.86 2.53 10.46
CA LYS A 201 3.61 1.91 10.04
C LYS A 201 2.42 2.73 10.46
N ARG A 202 1.35 2.66 9.67
CA ARG A 202 0.05 3.29 9.93
C ARG A 202 -0.52 2.86 11.30
N ALA A 203 -0.39 1.57 11.61
CA ALA A 203 -0.79 0.96 12.86
C ALA A 203 0.25 -0.12 13.23
N VAL A 204 0.17 -0.67 14.44
CA VAL A 204 1.04 -1.81 14.81
C VAL A 204 0.80 -2.94 13.81
N PRO A 205 1.80 -3.35 13.02
CA PRO A 205 1.59 -4.31 11.95
C PRO A 205 1.41 -5.72 12.51
N THR A 206 0.67 -6.55 11.78
CA THR A 206 0.74 -8.00 11.93
C THR A 206 2.09 -8.45 11.35
N LEU A 207 2.94 -8.96 12.23
CA LEU A 207 4.28 -9.40 11.89
C LEU A 207 4.27 -10.91 11.63
N THR A 208 4.90 -11.33 10.54
CA THR A 208 5.24 -12.74 10.30
C THR A 208 6.75 -12.83 10.22
N ILE A 209 7.35 -13.62 11.10
CA ILE A 209 8.79 -13.89 11.12
C ILE A 209 9.00 -15.38 10.90
N THR A 210 9.99 -15.75 10.08
CA THR A 210 10.36 -17.15 9.83
C THR A 210 11.87 -17.30 9.90
N ASN A 211 12.32 -18.24 10.73
CA ASN A 211 13.74 -18.58 10.80
C ASN A 211 14.22 -19.16 9.47
N VAL A 212 15.29 -18.57 8.95
CA VAL A 212 15.94 -18.99 7.70
C VAL A 212 17.17 -19.83 8.01
N ALA A 213 17.94 -19.42 9.00
CA ALA A 213 19.13 -20.14 9.45
C ALA A 213 19.42 -19.85 10.92
N ALA A 214 20.02 -20.82 11.61
CA ALA A 214 20.52 -20.66 12.97
C ALA A 214 21.73 -21.58 13.20
N GLY A 215 22.74 -21.06 13.89
CA GLY A 215 23.87 -21.81 14.41
C GLY A 215 24.06 -21.48 15.89
N GLY A 216 23.99 -22.48 16.77
CA GLY A 216 24.08 -22.27 18.22
C GLY A 216 22.93 -21.50 18.87
N PHE A 217 21.85 -21.22 18.12
CA PHE A 217 20.55 -20.78 18.59
C PHE A 217 19.50 -21.86 18.37
N ASN A 218 18.36 -21.75 19.05
CA ASN A 218 17.16 -22.48 18.69
C ASN A 218 16.55 -21.95 17.38
N THR A 219 15.87 -22.82 16.64
CA THR A 219 15.21 -22.48 15.38
C THR A 219 13.82 -21.88 15.58
N ALA A 220 13.21 -22.12 16.74
CA ALA A 220 11.94 -21.50 17.12
C ALA A 220 12.17 -20.06 17.60
N ILE A 221 11.24 -19.17 17.26
CA ILE A 221 11.23 -17.80 17.76
C ILE A 221 10.66 -17.81 19.17
N ASP A 222 11.46 -17.41 20.17
CA ASP A 222 11.06 -17.47 21.58
C ASP A 222 10.17 -16.30 22.00
N TYR A 223 10.30 -15.18 21.30
CA TYR A 223 9.57 -13.97 21.58
C TYR A 223 9.62 -13.03 20.37
N GLN A 224 8.49 -12.39 20.10
CA GLN A 224 8.38 -11.31 19.14
C GLN A 224 7.54 -10.17 19.71
N GLU A 225 7.94 -8.94 19.40
CA GLU A 225 7.21 -7.72 19.73
C GLU A 225 7.16 -6.81 18.51
N SER A 226 5.97 -6.31 18.18
CA SER A 226 5.74 -5.44 17.04
C SER A 226 5.32 -4.06 17.52
N GLY A 227 5.96 -3.01 17.01
CA GLY A 227 5.60 -1.61 17.20
C GLY A 227 5.42 -0.91 15.85
N ILE A 228 5.05 0.37 15.87
CA ILE A 228 4.88 1.14 14.62
C ILE A 228 6.21 1.52 13.95
N GLU A 229 7.31 1.58 14.70
CA GLU A 229 8.64 1.98 14.19
C GLU A 229 9.54 0.79 13.84
N GLY A 230 9.18 -0.41 14.30
CA GLY A 230 10.01 -1.60 14.14
C GLY A 230 9.50 -2.76 14.98
N PHE A 231 10.30 -3.80 15.05
CA PHE A 231 10.03 -4.99 15.85
C PHE A 231 11.27 -5.53 16.53
N ARG A 232 11.07 -6.35 17.55
CA ARG A 232 12.11 -7.13 18.22
C ARG A 232 11.83 -8.62 18.04
N VAL A 233 12.88 -9.37 17.73
CA VAL A 233 12.88 -10.84 17.72
C VAL A 233 13.92 -11.35 18.70
N ARG A 234 13.66 -12.51 19.32
CA ARG A 234 14.53 -13.14 20.31
C ARG A 234 14.68 -14.64 20.06
N HIS A 235 15.93 -15.09 20.17
CA HIS A 235 16.32 -16.51 20.18
C HIS A 235 17.14 -16.83 21.42
N THR A 236 17.09 -18.08 21.85
CA THR A 236 17.83 -18.64 23.00
C THR A 236 19.02 -19.43 22.49
N ALA A 237 20.22 -19.11 23.00
CA ALA A 237 21.42 -19.83 22.66
C ALA A 237 21.34 -21.28 23.14
N THR A 238 21.64 -22.23 22.27
CA THR A 238 21.68 -23.68 22.56
C THR A 238 23.11 -24.19 22.73
N SER A 239 24.11 -23.35 22.46
CA SER A 239 25.53 -23.63 22.68
C SER A 239 26.29 -22.39 23.15
N THR A 240 27.47 -22.63 23.73
CA THR A 240 28.46 -21.57 24.05
C THR A 240 29.51 -21.53 22.94
N GLY A 241 29.80 -20.34 22.40
CA GLY A 241 30.70 -20.17 21.25
C GLY A 241 30.16 -19.16 20.23
N THR A 242 30.65 -19.18 19.00
CA THR A 242 30.07 -18.35 17.93
C THR A 242 28.66 -18.83 17.61
N ILE A 243 27.69 -17.92 17.70
CA ILE A 243 26.28 -18.19 17.44
C ILE A 243 25.70 -17.14 16.48
N TYR A 244 24.74 -17.55 15.66
CA TYR A 244 24.03 -16.66 14.74
C TYR A 244 22.60 -17.12 14.46
N TYR A 245 21.71 -16.17 14.14
CA TYR A 245 20.43 -16.47 13.50
C TYR A 245 20.13 -15.46 12.39
N ILE A 246 19.33 -15.90 11.43
CA ILE A 246 18.81 -15.11 10.32
C ILE A 246 17.32 -15.41 10.20
N ASP A 247 16.50 -14.38 10.31
CA ASP A 247 15.06 -14.49 10.11
C ASP A 247 14.58 -13.60 8.94
N SER A 248 13.67 -14.17 8.18
CA SER A 248 12.86 -13.44 7.20
C SER A 248 11.63 -12.86 7.89
N TRP A 249 11.14 -11.72 7.42
CA TRP A 249 10.03 -11.02 8.04
C TRP A 249 9.17 -10.26 7.03
N LYS A 250 7.88 -10.16 7.35
CA LYS A 250 6.93 -9.23 6.71
C LYS A 250 6.05 -8.55 7.75
N ALA A 251 5.75 -7.28 7.51
CA ALA A 251 4.94 -6.42 8.37
C ALA A 251 3.72 -5.88 7.61
N GLU A 252 2.52 -6.26 8.07
CA GLU A 252 1.23 -5.96 7.45
C GLU A 252 0.44 -4.95 8.29
N ALA A 253 0.28 -3.71 7.81
CA ALA A 253 -0.49 -2.63 8.46
C ALA A 253 -1.59 -2.07 7.53
N GLU A 254 -2.11 -2.91 6.65
CA GLU A 254 -3.17 -2.59 5.70
C GLU A 254 -4.54 -2.33 6.36
N LEU A 255 -5.48 -1.76 5.58
CA LEU A 255 -6.83 -1.36 6.01
C LEU A 255 -7.91 -2.42 5.79
#